data_AF-A0A7S1N2A6-F1
#
_entry.id   AF-A0A7S1N2A6-F1
#
_cell.length_a   1.000
_cell.length_b   1.000
_cell.length_c   1.000
_cell.angle_alpha   90.00
_cell.angle_beta   90.00
_cell.angle_gamma   90.00
#
_symmetry.space_group_name_H-M   'P 1'
#
loop_
_entity.id
_entity.type
_entity.pdbx_description
1 polymer ?
#
loop_
_entity_poly.entity_id
_entity_poly.type
_entity_poly.pdbx_seq_one_letter_code
_entity_poly.pdbx_strand_id
1 'polypeptide(L)'
;TGEYSLQLSNPLLSPVSVTVSVAQGTPSDLFILEQPSRFTENGRLLADQPKLELQDAAGNTIDGLVATSWAGLTLTAKVVPDPPEEAGKVFLSTFAEGCFRFQNVQVVAAYGMAYRLKFTLIPMRGLALDSVLSRVIEAEPCDERDFFTPGATQCASCPRGAVCNSTQHLVTQPNFWRPSAASLTFIECKSGACLGGQPLHA
;
A
#
# COMPACT_ATOMS: atom_id res chain seq x y z
N THR A 1 5.57 13.99 -25.34
CA THR A 1 5.64 13.88 -26.84
C THR A 1 7.02 14.27 -27.36
N GLY A 2 7.40 13.88 -28.58
CA GLY A 2 8.72 14.23 -29.16
C GLY A 2 8.69 14.47 -30.67
N GLU A 3 9.50 15.42 -31.14
CA GLU A 3 9.79 15.61 -32.57
C GLU A 3 11.12 14.95 -32.93
N TYR A 4 11.08 14.12 -33.98
CA TYR A 4 12.25 13.45 -34.52
C TYR A 4 12.50 13.93 -35.94
N SER A 5 13.76 14.15 -36.30
CA SER A 5 14.15 14.47 -37.67
C SER A 5 14.85 13.27 -38.29
N LEU A 6 14.27 12.74 -39.36
CA LEU A 6 14.89 11.71 -40.19
C LEU A 6 15.63 12.40 -41.33
N GLN A 7 16.94 12.24 -41.40
CA GLN A 7 17.74 12.68 -42.55
C GLN A 7 17.96 11.52 -43.52
N LEU A 8 17.49 11.72 -44.75
CA LEU A 8 17.79 10.86 -45.88
C LEU A 8 18.92 11.50 -46.66
N SER A 9 20.06 10.82 -46.74
CA SER A 9 21.23 11.27 -47.49
C SER A 9 21.63 10.24 -48.55
N ASN A 10 22.09 10.72 -49.69
CA ASN A 10 22.79 9.90 -50.67
C ASN A 10 23.99 10.69 -51.25
N PRO A 11 24.95 10.02 -51.92
CA PRO A 11 26.15 10.69 -52.41
C PRO A 11 25.94 11.63 -53.61
N LEU A 12 24.78 11.57 -54.26
CA LEU A 12 24.49 12.18 -55.57
C LEU A 12 23.41 13.28 -55.50
N LEU A 13 22.75 13.47 -54.35
CA LEU A 13 21.62 14.36 -54.13
C LEU A 13 21.78 15.08 -52.80
N SER A 14 21.20 16.28 -52.71
CA SER A 14 21.14 17.03 -51.46
C SER A 14 20.34 16.26 -50.40
N PRO A 15 20.77 16.26 -49.12
CA PRO A 15 20.05 15.61 -48.04
C PRO A 15 18.65 16.22 -47.88
N VAL A 16 17.65 15.36 -47.68
CA VAL A 16 16.28 15.75 -47.33
C VAL A 16 16.05 15.39 -45.87
N SER A 17 15.47 16.33 -45.13
CA SER A 17 15.03 16.10 -43.75
C SER A 17 13.51 16.00 -43.72
N VAL A 18 12.99 14.99 -43.03
CA VAL A 18 11.56 14.84 -42.75
C VAL A 18 11.39 14.90 -41.24
N THR A 19 10.53 15.78 -40.77
CA THR A 19 10.11 15.81 -39.36
C THR A 19 8.98 14.80 -39.15
N VAL A 20 9.12 13.99 -38.10
CA VAL A 20 8.11 13.04 -37.65
C VAL A 20 7.75 13.42 -36.23
N SER A 21 6.47 13.75 -36.02
CA SER A 21 5.93 13.97 -34.68
C SER A 21 5.39 12.66 -34.12
N VAL A 22 5.89 12.26 -32.95
CA VAL A 22 5.34 11.14 -32.20
C VAL A 22 4.38 11.72 -31.17
N ALA A 23 3.09 11.58 -31.45
CA ALA A 23 2.03 11.91 -30.52
C ALA A 23 1.81 10.76 -29.53
N GLN A 24 1.54 11.11 -28.29
CA GLN A 24 1.06 10.20 -27.25
C GLN A 24 -0.29 9.60 -27.67
N GLY A 25 -0.49 8.32 -27.38
CA GLY A 25 -1.75 7.63 -27.66
C GLY A 25 -2.87 8.02 -26.70
N THR A 26 -4.02 7.37 -26.86
CA THR A 26 -5.12 7.47 -25.90
C THR A 26 -4.74 6.78 -24.58
N PRO A 27 -5.10 7.34 -23.41
CA PRO A 27 -4.91 6.66 -22.14
C PRO A 27 -5.53 5.27 -22.11
N SER A 28 -4.76 4.28 -21.67
CA SER A 28 -5.21 2.89 -21.54
C SER A 28 -4.84 2.29 -20.18
N ASP A 29 -3.74 2.74 -19.58
CA ASP A 29 -3.18 2.06 -18.42
C ASP A 29 -2.75 3.03 -17.32
N LEU A 30 -2.81 2.52 -16.09
CA LEU A 30 -2.19 3.13 -14.92
C LEU A 30 -1.00 2.27 -14.49
N PHE A 31 0.16 2.89 -14.35
CA PHE A 31 1.35 2.22 -13.86
C PHE A 31 1.72 2.77 -12.48
N ILE A 32 1.98 1.90 -11.50
CA ILE A 32 2.46 2.35 -10.18
C ILE A 32 3.97 2.55 -10.26
N LEU A 33 4.38 3.80 -10.34
CA LEU A 33 5.80 4.18 -10.38
C LEU A 33 6.45 4.11 -8.99
N GLU A 34 5.70 4.47 -7.95
CA GLU A 34 6.15 4.39 -6.56
C GLU A 34 5.07 3.74 -5.70
N GLN A 35 5.44 2.68 -5.00
CA GLN A 35 4.53 1.94 -4.12
C GLN A 35 4.42 2.63 -2.75
N PRO A 36 3.24 2.62 -2.11
CA PRO A 36 3.09 3.09 -0.74
C PRO A 36 3.89 2.19 0.23
N SER A 37 4.22 2.68 1.42
CA SER A 37 4.94 1.88 2.43
C SER A 37 4.28 0.53 2.73
N ARG A 38 5.11 -0.47 3.12
CA ARG A 38 4.66 -1.86 3.38
C ARG A 38 4.02 -1.97 4.75
N PHE A 39 4.46 -1.11 5.66
CA PHE A 39 3.97 -1.03 7.01
C PHE A 39 3.38 0.36 7.22
N THR A 40 2.31 0.40 8.01
CA THR A 40 1.67 1.62 8.45
C THR A 40 1.76 1.71 9.97
N GLU A 41 2.27 2.83 10.47
CA GLU A 41 2.10 3.21 11.87
C GLU A 41 0.69 3.80 11.99
N ASN A 42 -0.21 3.09 12.67
CA ASN A 42 -1.61 3.53 12.81
C ASN A 42 -1.66 4.92 13.45
N GLY A 43 -2.38 5.86 12.82
CA GLY A 43 -2.42 7.26 13.26
C GLY A 43 -1.34 8.16 12.64
N ARG A 44 -0.46 7.64 11.79
CA ARG A 44 0.49 8.42 10.98
C ARG A 44 0.21 8.32 9.48
N LEU A 45 0.88 9.19 8.73
CA LEU A 45 0.98 9.09 7.27
C LEU A 45 1.95 7.97 6.91
N LEU A 46 1.73 7.33 5.76
CA LEU A 46 2.73 6.43 5.18
C LEU A 46 4.02 7.21 4.86
N ALA A 47 5.17 6.60 5.14
CA ALA A 47 6.47 7.22 4.86
C ALA A 47 6.69 7.42 3.35
N ASP A 48 6.36 6.40 2.56
CA ASP A 48 6.38 6.43 1.10
C ASP A 48 4.96 6.65 0.60
N GLN A 49 4.79 7.67 -0.24
CA GLN A 49 3.50 8.04 -0.84
C GLN A 49 3.42 7.51 -2.27
N PRO A 50 2.27 6.97 -2.70
CA PRO A 50 2.17 6.37 -4.00
C PRO A 50 2.23 7.41 -5.13
N LYS A 51 2.91 7.04 -6.21
CA LYS A 51 2.97 7.80 -7.45
C LYS A 51 2.56 6.89 -8.61
N LEU A 52 1.61 7.35 -9.41
CA LEU A 52 1.14 6.61 -10.58
C LEU A 52 1.38 7.41 -11.85
N GLU A 53 1.71 6.71 -12.91
CA GLU A 53 1.90 7.24 -14.24
C GLU A 53 0.72 6.84 -15.13
N LEU A 54 0.23 7.77 -15.93
CA LEU A 54 -0.78 7.51 -16.95
C LEU A 54 -0.09 7.13 -18.25
N GLN A 55 -0.42 5.99 -18.82
CA GLN A 55 0.23 5.47 -20.03
C GLN A 55 -0.79 5.19 -21.15
N ASP A 56 -0.29 5.25 -22.39
CA ASP A 56 -0.98 4.70 -23.55
C ASP A 56 -0.70 3.19 -23.70
N ALA A 57 -1.36 2.55 -24.69
CA ALA A 57 -1.28 1.11 -24.88
C ALA A 57 0.11 0.59 -25.32
N ALA A 58 1.01 1.50 -25.69
CA ALA A 58 2.40 1.20 -26.01
C ALA A 58 3.35 1.45 -24.82
N GLY A 59 2.82 1.86 -23.66
CA GLY A 59 3.58 2.15 -22.46
C GLY A 59 4.21 3.54 -22.45
N ASN A 60 3.80 4.45 -23.33
CA ASN A 60 4.32 5.82 -23.31
C ASN A 60 3.59 6.64 -22.24
N THR A 61 4.34 7.41 -21.47
CA THR A 61 3.81 8.38 -20.51
C THR A 61 2.98 9.47 -21.21
N ILE A 62 1.79 9.71 -20.69
CA ILE A 62 0.89 10.77 -21.16
C ILE A 62 1.10 12.00 -20.29
N ASP A 63 1.90 12.96 -20.76
CA ASP A 63 2.38 14.11 -19.97
C ASP A 63 1.41 15.32 -19.96
N GLY A 64 0.47 15.37 -20.92
CA GLY A 64 -0.54 16.42 -21.03
C GLY A 64 -1.92 15.89 -21.45
N LEU A 65 -2.98 16.38 -20.82
CA LEU A 65 -4.37 15.98 -21.12
C LEU A 65 -5.13 17.01 -21.97
N VAL A 66 -4.47 18.12 -22.30
CA VAL A 66 -5.10 19.30 -22.88
C VAL A 66 -5.57 18.99 -24.32
N ALA A 67 -6.86 19.18 -24.57
CA ALA A 67 -7.61 18.92 -25.82
C ALA A 67 -8.16 17.49 -26.07
N THR A 68 -8.14 16.59 -25.08
CA THR A 68 -8.75 15.24 -25.21
C THR A 68 -10.08 15.12 -24.45
N SER A 69 -10.85 14.06 -24.70
CA SER A 69 -12.03 13.70 -23.89
C SER A 69 -11.69 13.41 -22.41
N TRP A 70 -10.40 13.31 -22.09
CA TRP A 70 -9.87 13.02 -20.75
C TRP A 70 -9.53 14.28 -19.94
N ALA A 71 -10.03 15.46 -20.34
CA ALA A 71 -9.89 16.66 -19.51
C ALA A 71 -10.63 16.48 -18.16
N GLY A 72 -9.94 16.80 -17.06
CA GLY A 72 -10.45 16.74 -15.67
C GLY A 72 -10.75 15.33 -15.16
N LEU A 73 -9.74 14.47 -15.26
CA LEU A 73 -9.66 13.18 -14.59
C LEU A 73 -9.57 13.34 -13.07
N THR A 74 -10.15 12.41 -12.34
CA THR A 74 -9.88 12.23 -10.91
C THR A 74 -9.35 10.82 -10.69
N LEU A 75 -8.15 10.70 -10.11
CA LEU A 75 -7.66 9.42 -9.61
C LEU A 75 -8.02 9.31 -8.14
N THR A 76 -8.77 8.27 -7.79
CA THR A 76 -9.14 7.99 -6.40
C THR A 76 -8.40 6.77 -5.89
N ALA A 77 -8.07 6.75 -4.61
CA ALA A 77 -7.55 5.58 -3.93
C ALA A 77 -8.57 5.09 -2.88
N LYS A 78 -8.75 3.78 -2.77
CA LYS A 78 -9.56 3.16 -1.71
C LYS A 78 -8.76 2.06 -1.04
N VAL A 79 -8.75 2.02 0.30
CA VAL A 79 -8.18 0.88 1.04
C VAL A 79 -9.08 -0.34 0.86
N VAL A 80 -8.48 -1.49 0.55
CA VAL A 80 -9.17 -2.79 0.40
C VAL A 80 -8.41 -3.89 1.16
N PRO A 81 -9.08 -4.79 1.90
CA PRO A 81 -10.49 -4.71 2.29
C PRO A 81 -10.80 -3.45 3.12
N ASP A 82 -12.08 -3.16 3.33
CA ASP A 82 -12.47 -2.00 4.13
C ASP A 82 -11.89 -2.13 5.55
N PRO A 83 -11.13 -1.13 6.03
CA PRO A 83 -10.50 -1.20 7.35
C PRO A 83 -11.54 -1.02 8.48
N PRO A 84 -11.23 -1.46 9.71
CA PRO A 84 -12.14 -1.33 10.85
C PRO A 84 -12.44 0.13 11.21
N GLU A 85 -11.55 1.06 10.88
CA GLU A 85 -11.76 2.50 11.02
C GLU A 85 -11.23 3.22 9.77
N GLU A 86 -12.04 4.11 9.20
CA GLU A 86 -11.64 4.94 8.06
C GLU A 86 -11.07 6.29 8.55
N ALA A 87 -9.86 6.30 9.10
CA ALA A 87 -9.21 7.56 9.43
C ALA A 87 -8.75 8.30 8.16
N GLY A 88 -9.20 9.55 7.99
CA GLY A 88 -8.52 10.56 7.15
C GLY A 88 -8.71 10.48 5.63
N LYS A 89 -9.88 10.09 5.11
CA LYS A 89 -10.08 9.97 3.65
C LYS A 89 -10.25 11.30 2.90
N VAL A 90 -9.12 11.91 2.52
CA VAL A 90 -8.99 12.54 1.19
C VAL A 90 -7.59 12.25 0.65
N PHE A 91 -7.48 11.24 -0.22
CA PHE A 91 -6.26 11.00 -0.98
C PHE A 91 -6.22 12.01 -2.14
N LEU A 92 -5.63 13.17 -1.88
CA LEU A 92 -5.46 14.18 -2.92
C LEU A 92 -4.40 13.69 -3.91
N SER A 93 -4.81 13.44 -5.14
CA SER A 93 -3.90 13.23 -6.25
C SER A 93 -3.78 14.54 -7.05
N THR A 94 -2.57 15.08 -7.18
CA THR A 94 -2.30 16.12 -8.18
C THR A 94 -1.75 15.47 -9.44
N PHE A 95 -2.33 15.78 -10.59
CA PHE A 95 -1.79 15.38 -11.88
C PHE A 95 -0.84 16.47 -12.39
N ALA A 96 0.43 16.12 -12.54
CA ALA A 96 1.43 16.99 -13.14
C ALA A 96 2.47 16.12 -13.86
N GLU A 97 2.92 16.56 -15.04
CA GLU A 97 3.98 15.89 -15.81
C GLU A 97 3.68 14.38 -16.03
N GLY A 98 2.42 14.06 -16.35
CA GLY A 98 1.97 12.69 -16.62
C GLY A 98 1.85 11.77 -15.41
N CYS A 99 2.05 12.31 -14.20
CA CYS A 99 2.01 11.55 -12.97
C CYS A 99 0.93 12.07 -12.01
N PHE A 100 0.20 11.13 -11.41
CA PHE A 100 -0.60 11.36 -10.21
C PHE A 100 0.27 11.16 -8.97
N ARG A 101 0.36 12.19 -8.14
CA ARG A 101 1.07 12.13 -6.86
C ARG A 101 0.06 12.17 -5.73
N PHE A 102 0.05 11.12 -4.92
CA PHE A 102 -0.72 11.11 -3.70
C PHE A 102 0.06 11.78 -2.58
N GLN A 103 -0.67 12.46 -1.70
CA GLN A 103 -0.13 13.04 -0.48
C GLN A 103 -1.06 12.69 0.68
N ASN A 104 -0.49 12.66 1.88
CA ASN A 104 -1.24 12.44 3.11
C ASN A 104 -2.03 11.11 3.13
N VAL A 105 -1.53 10.09 2.44
CA VAL A 105 -2.08 8.73 2.53
C VAL A 105 -1.81 8.21 3.94
N GLN A 106 -2.88 7.83 4.61
CA GLN A 106 -2.89 7.17 5.91
C GLN A 106 -3.73 5.90 5.80
N VAL A 107 -3.28 4.82 6.46
CA VAL A 107 -4.00 3.56 6.54
C VAL A 107 -4.01 3.11 7.99
N VAL A 108 -5.19 2.82 8.53
CA VAL A 108 -5.32 2.13 9.82
C VAL A 108 -5.48 0.65 9.53
N ALA A 109 -4.42 -0.11 9.79
CA ALA A 109 -4.39 -1.55 9.56
C ALA A 109 -4.67 -2.31 10.86
N ALA A 110 -5.56 -3.29 10.79
CA ALA A 110 -5.68 -4.28 11.85
C ALA A 110 -4.52 -5.28 11.78
N TYR A 111 -3.98 -5.67 12.94
CA TYR A 111 -2.94 -6.68 13.02
C TYR A 111 -3.42 -8.03 12.47
N GLY A 112 -2.55 -8.72 11.74
CA GLY A 112 -2.85 -10.00 11.09
C GLY A 112 -3.69 -9.89 9.80
N MET A 113 -3.93 -8.67 9.30
CA MET A 113 -4.67 -8.41 8.07
C MET A 113 -3.78 -7.73 7.01
N ALA A 114 -4.00 -8.08 5.75
CA ALA A 114 -3.30 -7.50 4.60
C ALA A 114 -4.21 -6.52 3.84
N TYR A 115 -3.77 -5.27 3.72
CA TYR A 115 -4.48 -4.21 3.00
C TYR A 115 -3.78 -3.82 1.70
N ARG A 116 -4.50 -3.21 0.77
CA ARG A 116 -3.97 -2.59 -0.45
C ARG A 116 -4.71 -1.30 -0.74
N LEU A 117 -4.09 -0.40 -1.49
CA LEU A 117 -4.78 0.71 -2.15
C LEU A 117 -5.27 0.24 -3.52
N LYS A 118 -6.55 0.41 -3.79
CA LYS A 118 -7.18 0.28 -5.10
C LYS A 118 -7.29 1.65 -5.73
N PHE A 119 -6.53 1.87 -6.80
CA PHE A 119 -6.54 3.11 -7.56
C PHE A 119 -7.57 3.00 -8.69
N THR A 120 -8.48 3.97 -8.78
CA THR A 120 -9.51 4.03 -9.83
C THR A 120 -9.46 5.38 -10.50
N LEU A 121 -9.17 5.37 -11.81
CA LEU A 121 -9.20 6.57 -12.64
C LEU A 121 -10.61 6.80 -13.17
N ILE A 122 -11.18 7.95 -12.83
CA ILE A 122 -12.52 8.34 -13.24
C ILE A 122 -12.40 9.52 -14.21
N PRO A 123 -12.59 9.31 -15.52
CA PRO A 123 -12.67 10.40 -16.48
C PRO A 123 -13.99 11.18 -16.36
N MET A 124 -13.95 12.48 -16.66
CA MET A 124 -15.18 13.26 -16.85
C MET A 124 -15.96 12.83 -18.10
N ARG A 125 -15.26 12.38 -19.15
CA ARG A 125 -15.85 11.79 -20.36
C ARG A 125 -15.00 10.61 -20.81
N GLY A 126 -15.65 9.49 -21.12
CA GLY A 126 -14.97 8.24 -21.51
C GLY A 126 -15.22 7.11 -20.51
N LEU A 127 -14.59 5.97 -20.78
CA LEU A 127 -14.64 4.79 -19.91
C LEU A 127 -13.56 4.88 -18.84
N ALA A 128 -13.88 4.47 -17.61
CA ALA A 128 -12.88 4.28 -16.57
C ALA A 128 -11.86 3.23 -17.01
N LEU A 129 -10.60 3.45 -16.67
CA LEU A 129 -9.56 2.43 -16.83
C LEU A 129 -9.72 1.35 -15.78
N ASP A 130 -9.10 0.20 -16.03
CA ASP A 130 -9.01 -0.85 -15.04
C ASP A 130 -8.29 -0.35 -13.79
N SER A 131 -8.83 -0.75 -12.64
CA SER A 131 -8.25 -0.37 -11.35
C SER A 131 -6.96 -1.13 -11.10
N VAL A 132 -5.97 -0.46 -10.51
CA VAL A 132 -4.69 -1.07 -10.15
C VAL A 132 -4.58 -1.18 -8.63
N LEU A 133 -3.99 -2.27 -8.17
CA LEU A 133 -3.75 -2.53 -6.74
C LEU A 133 -2.29 -2.24 -6.37
N SER A 134 -2.08 -1.62 -5.22
CA SER A 134 -0.75 -1.48 -4.63
C SER A 134 -0.20 -2.82 -4.12
N ARG A 135 1.05 -2.78 -3.65
CA ARG A 135 1.60 -3.78 -2.74
C ARG A 135 0.77 -3.90 -1.46
N VAL A 136 1.02 -4.98 -0.72
CA VAL A 136 0.42 -5.19 0.60
C VAL A 136 0.92 -4.15 1.60
N ILE A 137 0.00 -3.63 2.38
CA ILE A 137 0.20 -2.74 3.52
C ILE A 137 -0.32 -3.47 4.76
N GLU A 138 0.52 -3.61 5.77
CA GLU A 138 0.22 -4.25 7.04
C GLU A 138 0.45 -3.26 8.19
N ALA A 139 -0.13 -3.55 9.36
CA ALA A 139 0.24 -2.82 10.56
C ALA A 139 1.74 -3.00 10.83
N GLU A 140 2.40 -1.92 11.23
CA GLU A 140 3.78 -2.01 11.71
C GLU A 140 3.87 -3.02 12.87
N PRO A 141 4.86 -3.93 12.89
CA PRO A 141 5.02 -4.86 14.00
C PRO A 141 5.12 -4.14 15.35
N CYS A 142 4.58 -4.76 16.40
CA CYS A 142 4.75 -4.25 17.76
C CYS A 142 6.22 -4.23 18.18
N ASP A 143 6.52 -3.49 19.25
CA ASP A 143 7.78 -3.64 19.95
C ASP A 143 8.03 -5.11 20.35
N GLU A 144 9.29 -5.53 20.41
CA GLU A 144 9.66 -6.92 20.76
C GLU A 144 9.12 -7.35 22.13
N ARG A 145 8.88 -6.37 23.02
CA ARG A 145 8.35 -6.58 24.37
C ARG A 145 6.84 -6.61 24.43
N ASP A 146 6.16 -6.34 23.34
CA ASP A 146 4.70 -6.27 23.27
C ASP A 146 4.16 -7.38 22.36
N PHE A 147 2.83 -7.49 22.32
CA PHE A 147 2.14 -8.43 21.45
C PHE A 147 0.95 -7.73 20.79
N PHE A 148 0.40 -8.37 19.76
CA PHE A 148 -0.86 -7.94 19.16
C PHE A 148 -1.92 -9.02 19.24
N THR A 149 -3.17 -8.61 19.22
CA THR A 149 -4.30 -9.51 18.98
C THR A 149 -4.77 -9.32 17.53
N PRO A 150 -5.01 -10.39 16.75
CA PRO A 150 -5.56 -10.25 15.41
C PRO A 150 -6.84 -9.41 15.39
N GLY A 151 -6.95 -8.49 14.44
CA GLY A 151 -8.09 -7.57 14.34
C GLY A 151 -7.95 -6.30 15.19
N ALA A 152 -7.05 -6.26 16.17
CA ALA A 152 -6.78 -5.03 16.92
C ALA A 152 -6.02 -4.02 16.06
N THR A 153 -6.12 -2.73 16.40
CA THR A 153 -5.38 -1.63 15.75
C THR A 153 -4.26 -1.08 16.61
N GLN A 154 -4.07 -1.62 17.82
CA GLN A 154 -3.04 -1.20 18.77
C GLN A 154 -2.34 -2.42 19.35
N CYS A 155 -1.06 -2.25 19.68
CA CYS A 155 -0.31 -3.22 20.48
C CYS A 155 -0.81 -3.24 21.92
N ALA A 156 -0.59 -4.37 22.57
CA ALA A 156 -0.84 -4.54 23.99
C ALA A 156 0.47 -4.92 24.70
N SER A 157 0.65 -4.39 25.90
CA SER A 157 1.79 -4.73 26.73
C SER A 157 1.80 -6.20 27.08
N CYS A 158 2.99 -6.82 27.14
CA CYS A 158 3.10 -8.23 27.45
C CYS A 158 2.51 -8.57 28.83
N PRO A 159 1.59 -9.54 28.93
CA PRO A 159 1.02 -9.96 30.20
C PRO A 159 2.10 -10.49 31.15
N ARG A 160 1.96 -10.23 32.45
CA ARG A 160 2.82 -10.85 33.48
C ARG A 160 2.76 -12.37 33.35
N GLY A 161 3.91 -13.04 33.35
CA GLY A 161 3.99 -14.49 33.19
C GLY A 161 4.02 -14.98 31.75
N ALA A 162 4.07 -14.07 30.77
CA ALA A 162 4.24 -14.37 29.35
C ALA A 162 5.61 -13.92 28.81
N VAL A 163 6.06 -14.55 27.73
CA VAL A 163 7.14 -14.09 26.87
C VAL A 163 6.51 -13.68 25.54
N CYS A 164 6.77 -12.43 25.15
CA CYS A 164 6.31 -11.82 23.91
C CYS A 164 7.50 -11.60 22.97
N ASN A 165 7.23 -11.48 21.67
CA ASN A 165 8.23 -11.32 20.61
C ASN A 165 7.65 -10.56 19.40
N SER A 166 6.89 -9.49 19.64
CA SER A 166 6.13 -8.74 18.62
C SER A 166 5.12 -9.54 17.80
N THR A 167 4.79 -10.78 18.19
CA THR A 167 3.80 -11.61 17.50
C THR A 167 2.52 -11.77 18.33
N GLN A 168 1.48 -12.35 17.72
CA GLN A 168 0.30 -12.82 18.43
C GLN A 168 0.54 -14.01 19.38
N HIS A 169 1.69 -14.69 19.25
CA HIS A 169 1.96 -15.90 19.99
C HIS A 169 2.60 -15.59 21.33
N LEU A 170 1.84 -15.80 22.39
CA LEU A 170 2.34 -15.72 23.75
C LEU A 170 2.91 -17.07 24.18
N VAL A 171 4.08 -17.06 24.78
CA VAL A 171 4.70 -18.23 25.42
C VAL A 171 4.61 -18.07 26.94
N THR A 172 4.27 -19.13 27.65
CA THR A 172 4.19 -19.10 29.12
C THR A 172 5.59 -19.12 29.75
N GLN A 173 5.87 -18.20 30.66
CA GLN A 173 7.12 -18.18 31.43
C GLN A 173 7.20 -19.40 32.38
N PRO A 174 8.41 -19.80 32.80
CA PRO A 174 8.57 -20.79 33.87
C PRO A 174 7.79 -20.40 35.13
N ASN A 175 7.19 -21.39 35.81
CA ASN A 175 6.33 -21.22 37.00
C ASN A 175 4.98 -20.53 36.76
N PHE A 176 4.59 -20.30 35.51
CA PHE A 176 3.23 -19.89 35.16
C PHE A 176 2.53 -20.99 34.37
N TRP A 177 1.20 -20.99 34.43
CA TRP A 177 0.34 -21.73 33.51
C TRP A 177 -0.73 -20.80 32.94
N ARG A 178 -1.28 -21.15 31.77
CA ARG A 178 -2.40 -20.44 31.16
C ARG A 178 -3.55 -21.40 30.87
N PRO A 179 -4.83 -20.99 31.08
CA PRO A 179 -5.98 -21.85 30.85
C PRO A 179 -6.17 -22.32 29.41
N SER A 180 -5.74 -21.53 28.44
CA SER A 180 -5.82 -21.86 27.01
C SER A 180 -4.83 -21.03 26.19
N ALA A 181 -4.62 -21.40 24.94
CA ALA A 181 -3.78 -20.64 24.01
C ALA A 181 -4.31 -19.22 23.74
N ALA A 182 -5.62 -18.98 23.91
CA ALA A 182 -6.26 -17.69 23.73
C ALA A 182 -6.32 -16.85 25.02
N SER A 183 -5.97 -17.43 26.17
CA SER A 183 -6.02 -16.70 27.45
C SER A 183 -4.87 -15.71 27.55
N LEU A 184 -5.20 -14.46 27.87
CA LEU A 184 -4.25 -13.40 28.23
C LEU A 184 -3.91 -13.38 29.72
N THR A 185 -4.48 -14.32 30.50
CA THR A 185 -4.23 -14.45 31.93
C THR A 185 -3.29 -15.60 32.20
N PHE A 186 -2.23 -15.32 32.96
CA PHE A 186 -1.22 -16.28 33.37
C PHE A 186 -1.24 -16.35 34.89
N ILE A 187 -1.28 -17.58 35.41
CA ILE A 187 -1.46 -17.85 36.83
C ILE A 187 -0.16 -18.49 37.35
N GLU A 188 0.37 -17.97 38.45
CA GLU A 188 1.52 -18.56 39.12
C GLU A 188 1.19 -19.98 39.61
N CYS A 189 2.06 -20.93 39.32
CA CYS A 189 1.93 -22.29 39.80
C CYS A 189 2.23 -22.33 41.31
N LYS A 190 1.39 -23.00 42.09
CA LYS A 190 1.78 -23.39 43.45
C LYS A 190 2.94 -24.37 43.37
N SER A 191 4.03 -24.07 44.07
CA SER A 191 5.21 -24.95 44.28
C SER A 191 5.84 -25.55 43.01
N GLY A 192 6.15 -24.74 41.99
CA GLY A 192 6.96 -25.19 40.83
C GLY A 192 6.33 -26.32 39.98
N ALA A 193 5.02 -26.53 40.12
CA ALA A 193 4.34 -27.72 39.59
C ALA A 193 4.11 -27.72 38.07
N CYS A 194 4.31 -26.60 37.36
CA CYS A 194 4.12 -26.54 35.91
C CYS A 194 5.44 -26.18 35.21
N LEU A 195 5.93 -27.11 34.39
CA LEU A 195 6.89 -26.81 33.33
C LEU A 195 6.10 -25.99 32.30
N GLY A 196 6.45 -24.71 32.15
CA GLY A 196 5.64 -23.70 31.46
C GLY A 196 4.91 -24.22 30.22
N GLY A 197 3.57 -24.16 30.24
CA GLY A 197 2.72 -24.44 29.08
C GLY A 197 1.84 -25.69 29.14
N GLN A 198 1.89 -26.54 30.17
CA GLN A 198 0.89 -27.61 30.32
C GLN A 198 -0.26 -27.21 31.26
N PRO A 199 -1.53 -27.45 30.88
CA PRO A 199 -2.64 -27.34 31.82
C PRO A 199 -2.43 -28.35 32.94
N LEU A 200 -2.52 -27.90 34.19
CA LEU A 200 -2.68 -28.79 35.33
C LEU A 200 -4.02 -29.51 35.12
N HIS A 201 -3.98 -30.76 34.67
CA HIS A 201 -5.13 -31.65 34.76
C HIS A 201 -5.49 -31.76 36.24
N ALA A 202 -6.62 -31.16 36.61
CA ALA A 202 -7.32 -31.44 37.85
C ALA A 202 -8.19 -32.68 37.68
#